data_AF-A0AAU7Z7Y0-F1
#
_entry.id   AF-A0AAU7Z7Y0-F1
#
_cell.length_a   1.000
_cell.length_b   1.000
_cell.length_c   1.000
_cell.angle_alpha   90.00
_cell.angle_beta   90.00
_cell.angle_gamma   90.00
#
_symmetry.space_group_name_H-M   'P 1'
#
loop_
_entity.id
_entity.type
_entity.pdbx_description
1 polymer ?
#
loop_
_entity_poly.entity_id
_entity_poly.type
_entity_poly.pdbx_seq_one_letter_code
_entity_poly.pdbx_strand_id
1 'polypeptide(L)'
;MQHTLTPRRWLVLIAVMLGASIGDALLGIGMKQLGPVSLHHLGALFLALKSPWIISGILVLLGFMACYMTALSWADITFVLPATAFGNVIVTILSRFWLHEHVSRSRWLGVALIVIGVGFVANGPSRTEYAAIEVEALP
;
A
#
# COMPACT_ATOMS: atom_id res chain seq x y z
N MET A 1 -12.09 27.60 -0.09
CA MET A 1 -11.43 26.91 -1.22
C MET A 1 -11.67 25.42 -1.04
N GLN A 2 -12.56 24.82 -1.83
CA GLN A 2 -12.91 23.40 -1.71
C GLN A 2 -11.82 22.56 -2.41
N HIS A 3 -10.84 22.07 -1.64
CA HIS A 3 -9.84 21.09 -2.12
C HIS A 3 -10.50 19.71 -2.26
N THR A 4 -11.47 19.58 -3.17
CA THR A 4 -12.03 18.26 -3.49
C THR A 4 -11.09 17.58 -4.49
N LEU A 5 -10.47 16.47 -4.06
CA LEU A 5 -9.71 15.61 -4.97
C LEU A 5 -10.62 15.20 -6.13
N THR A 6 -10.08 15.23 -7.35
CA THR A 6 -10.83 14.74 -8.52
C THR A 6 -11.12 13.25 -8.38
N PRO A 7 -12.24 12.75 -8.92
CA PRO A 7 -12.58 11.31 -8.85
C PRO A 7 -11.45 10.40 -9.33
N ARG A 8 -10.72 10.83 -10.36
CA ARG A 8 -9.53 10.11 -10.87
C ARG A 8 -8.42 9.96 -9.82
N ARG A 9 -8.16 11.00 -9.03
CA ARG A 9 -7.14 10.95 -7.96
C ARG A 9 -7.56 10.03 -6.84
N TRP A 10 -8.86 10.04 -6.48
CA TRP A 10 -9.42 9.06 -5.54
C TRP A 10 -9.25 7.62 -6.03
N LEU A 11 -9.53 7.35 -7.30
CA LEU A 11 -9.32 6.02 -7.88
C LEU A 11 -7.85 5.57 -7.78
N VAL A 12 -6.91 6.47 -8.02
CA VAL A 12 -5.47 6.17 -7.86
C VAL A 12 -5.14 5.83 -6.40
N LEU A 13 -5.62 6.61 -5.43
CA LEU A 13 -5.38 6.32 -4.01
C LEU A 13 -6.01 5.00 -3.56
N ILE A 14 -7.22 4.70 -4.01
CA ILE A 14 -7.90 3.43 -3.73
C ILE A 14 -7.13 2.26 -4.36
N ALA A 15 -6.64 2.42 -5.60
CA ALA A 15 -5.80 1.41 -6.25
C ALA A 15 -4.48 1.20 -5.50
N VAL A 16 -3.87 2.25 -4.96
CA VAL A 16 -2.69 2.17 -4.09
C VAL A 16 -3.01 1.38 -2.81
N MET A 17 -4.10 1.72 -2.13
CA MET A 17 -4.54 1.06 -0.89
C MET A 17 -4.78 -0.45 -1.09
N LEU A 18 -5.54 -0.80 -2.13
CA LEU A 18 -5.93 -2.19 -2.40
C LEU A 18 -4.80 -2.99 -3.03
N GLY A 19 -4.03 -2.37 -3.95
CA GLY A 19 -3.02 -3.05 -4.75
C GLY A 19 -1.92 -3.67 -3.90
N ALA A 20 -1.35 -2.92 -2.96
CA ALA A 20 -0.33 -3.45 -2.05
C ALA A 20 -0.88 -4.65 -1.27
N SER A 21 -2.03 -4.47 -0.60
CA SER A 21 -2.62 -5.49 0.26
C SER A 21 -3.02 -6.76 -0.47
N ILE A 22 -3.62 -6.63 -1.66
CA ILE A 22 -4.01 -7.78 -2.47
C ILE A 22 -2.77 -8.48 -3.01
N GLY A 23 -1.78 -7.71 -3.49
CA GLY A 23 -0.51 -8.25 -3.97
C GLY A 23 0.19 -9.09 -2.90
N ASP A 24 0.35 -8.54 -1.69
CA ASP A 24 0.95 -9.24 -0.56
C ASP A 24 0.14 -10.46 -0.12
N ALA A 25 -1.20 -10.37 -0.13
CA ALA A 25 -2.05 -11.52 0.17
C ALA A 25 -1.86 -12.66 -0.84
N LEU A 26 -1.80 -12.35 -2.14
CA LEU A 26 -1.56 -13.32 -3.21
C LEU A 26 -0.17 -13.98 -3.08
N LEU A 27 0.86 -13.18 -2.78
CA LEU A 27 2.19 -13.70 -2.48
C LEU A 27 2.17 -14.63 -1.26
N GLY A 28 1.50 -14.21 -0.18
CA GLY A 28 1.34 -15.02 1.04
C GLY A 28 0.64 -16.35 0.78
N ILE A 29 -0.41 -16.37 -0.04
CA ILE A 29 -1.09 -17.60 -0.47
C ILE A 29 -0.13 -18.51 -1.24
N GLY A 30 0.64 -17.95 -2.19
CA GLY A 30 1.62 -18.70 -2.96
C GLY A 30 2.72 -19.32 -2.09
N MET A 31 3.28 -18.55 -1.17
CA MET A 31 4.35 -19.00 -0.28
C MET A 31 3.89 -20.07 0.71
N LYS A 32 2.63 -20.03 1.15
CA LYS A 32 2.05 -21.12 1.98
C LYS A 32 1.97 -22.46 1.24
N GLN A 33 1.79 -22.43 -0.09
CA GLN A 33 1.71 -23.65 -0.91
C GLN A 33 3.09 -24.22 -1.24
N LEU A 34 4.07 -23.35 -1.48
CA LEU A 34 5.43 -23.75 -1.86
C LEU A 34 6.36 -24.05 -0.68
N GLY A 35 6.09 -23.46 0.49
CA GLY A 35 6.97 -23.54 1.65
C GLY A 35 8.14 -22.55 1.61
N PRO A 36 9.02 -22.56 2.63
CA PRO A 36 10.10 -21.60 2.78
C PRO A 36 11.12 -21.71 1.64
N VAL A 37 11.37 -20.61 0.93
CA VAL A 37 12.43 -20.52 -0.09
C VAL A 37 13.71 -20.04 0.59
N SER A 38 14.78 -20.81 0.46
CA SER A 38 16.12 -20.43 0.94
C SER A 38 17.01 -20.04 -0.24
N LEU A 39 17.87 -19.02 -0.04
CA LEU A 39 18.85 -18.57 -1.04
C LEU A 39 19.86 -19.66 -1.44
N HIS A 40 20.01 -20.71 -0.63
CA HIS A 40 20.87 -21.86 -0.92
C HIS A 40 20.25 -22.81 -1.96
N HIS A 41 18.94 -22.70 -2.21
CA HIS A 41 18.20 -23.54 -3.16
C HIS A 41 17.52 -22.67 -4.22
N LEU A 42 18.31 -22.09 -5.13
CA LEU A 42 17.81 -21.26 -6.23
C LEU A 42 16.72 -21.95 -7.09
N GLY A 43 16.71 -23.28 -7.15
CA GLY A 43 15.64 -24.04 -7.81
C GLY A 43 14.26 -23.82 -7.21
N ALA A 44 14.17 -23.57 -5.90
CA ALA A 44 12.91 -23.25 -5.22
C ALA A 44 12.36 -21.88 -5.63
N LEU A 45 13.23 -20.93 -5.98
CA LEU A 45 12.82 -19.64 -6.54
C LEU A 45 12.17 -19.81 -7.92
N PHE A 46 12.75 -20.67 -8.77
CA PHE A 46 12.18 -20.95 -10.09
C PHE A 46 10.82 -21.67 -9.98
N LEU A 47 10.66 -22.53 -8.97
CA LEU A 47 9.37 -23.16 -8.67
C LEU A 47 8.35 -22.15 -8.16
N ALA A 48 8.76 -21.20 -7.31
CA ALA A 48 7.92 -20.11 -6.84
C ALA A 48 7.40 -19.25 -8.00
N LEU A 49 8.27 -18.94 -8.98
CA LEU A 49 7.88 -18.20 -10.19
C LEU A 49 6.93 -18.96 -11.12
N LYS A 50 6.69 -20.26 -10.91
CA LYS A 50 5.65 -21.02 -11.64
C LYS A 50 4.28 -20.95 -10.96
N SER A 51 4.21 -20.46 -9.72
CA SER A 51 2.92 -20.38 -9.02
C SER A 51 2.07 -19.24 -9.58
N PRO A 52 0.83 -19.51 -10.01
CA PRO A 52 -0.06 -18.48 -10.54
C PRO A 52 -0.40 -17.43 -9.49
N TRP A 53 -0.46 -17.81 -8.20
CA TRP A 53 -0.67 -16.89 -7.09
C TRP A 53 0.49 -15.91 -6.93
N ILE A 54 1.72 -16.40 -7.03
CA ILE A 54 2.92 -15.56 -6.93
C ILE A 54 3.03 -14.63 -8.13
N ILE A 55 2.86 -15.14 -9.36
CA ILE A 55 2.87 -14.30 -10.56
C ILE A 55 1.79 -13.21 -10.48
N SER A 56 0.57 -13.58 -10.10
CA SER A 56 -0.53 -12.61 -9.96
C SER A 56 -0.21 -11.56 -8.90
N GLY A 57 0.35 -11.96 -7.75
CA GLY A 57 0.80 -11.04 -6.71
C GLY A 57 1.86 -10.07 -7.22
N ILE A 58 2.87 -10.55 -7.95
CA ILE A 58 3.91 -9.71 -8.56
C ILE A 58 3.29 -8.70 -9.53
N LEU A 59 2.42 -9.15 -10.43
CA LEU A 59 1.77 -8.27 -11.41
C LEU A 59 0.92 -7.18 -10.74
N VAL A 60 0.17 -7.54 -9.70
CA VAL A 60 -0.61 -6.59 -8.91
C VAL A 60 0.31 -5.59 -8.20
N LEU A 61 1.43 -6.04 -7.63
CA LEU A 61 2.41 -5.16 -6.97
C LEU A 61 3.11 -4.21 -7.96
N LEU A 62 3.36 -4.64 -9.19
CA LEU A 62 3.85 -3.75 -10.25
C LEU A 62 2.81 -2.68 -10.61
N GLY A 63 1.54 -3.06 -10.72
CA GLY A 63 0.43 -2.12 -10.93
C GLY A 63 0.27 -1.13 -9.77
N PHE A 64 0.37 -1.62 -8.53
CA PHE A 64 0.43 -0.80 -7.33
C PHE A 64 1.57 0.22 -7.41
N MET A 65 2.79 -0.22 -7.77
CA MET A 65 3.94 0.66 -7.86
C MET A 65 3.72 1.79 -8.87
N ALA A 66 3.13 1.48 -10.03
CA ALA A 66 2.76 2.49 -11.02
C ALA A 66 1.74 3.50 -10.46
N CYS A 67 0.72 3.03 -9.74
CA CYS A 67 -0.27 3.89 -9.10
C CYS A 67 0.35 4.75 -7.99
N TYR A 68 1.28 4.18 -7.21
CA TYR A 68 1.97 4.86 -6.11
C TYR A 68 2.88 5.98 -6.63
N MET A 69 3.69 5.70 -7.66
CA MET A 69 4.48 6.73 -8.35
C MET A 69 3.58 7.82 -8.95
N THR A 70 2.44 7.43 -9.52
CA THR A 70 1.45 8.38 -10.03
C THR A 70 0.91 9.27 -8.91
N ALA A 71 0.55 8.71 -7.76
CA ALA A 71 0.08 9.47 -6.60
C ALA A 71 1.13 10.49 -6.14
N LEU A 72 2.38 10.06 -5.98
CA LEU A 72 3.49 10.91 -5.56
C LEU A 72 3.82 12.02 -6.56
N SER A 73 3.49 11.86 -7.84
CA SER A 73 3.70 12.93 -8.83
C SER A 73 2.81 14.16 -8.56
N TRP A 74 1.67 13.99 -7.89
CA TRP A 74 0.71 15.07 -7.65
C TRP A 74 0.36 15.32 -6.18
N ALA A 75 0.78 14.47 -5.26
CA ALA A 75 0.63 14.68 -3.83
C ALA A 75 1.91 14.39 -3.08
N ASP A 76 2.09 15.06 -1.95
CA ASP A 76 3.25 14.85 -1.11
C ASP A 76 3.22 13.48 -0.44
N ILE A 77 4.40 12.99 -0.09
CA ILE A 77 4.54 11.70 0.57
C ILE A 77 3.74 11.63 1.88
N THR A 78 3.63 12.74 2.61
CA THR A 78 2.86 12.87 3.85
C THR A 78 1.35 12.74 3.63
N PHE A 79 0.87 12.98 2.40
CA PHE A 79 -0.52 12.77 2.01
C PHE A 79 -0.78 11.36 1.48
N VAL A 80 0.18 10.76 0.77
CA VAL A 80 0.04 9.42 0.18
C VAL A 80 0.27 8.30 1.20
N LEU A 81 1.21 8.47 2.14
CA LEU A 81 1.52 7.48 3.19
C LEU A 81 0.31 7.09 4.06
N PRO A 82 -0.56 8.02 4.50
CA PRO A 82 -1.81 7.68 5.17
C PRO A 82 -2.67 6.68 4.41
N ALA A 83 -2.76 6.82 3.08
CA ALA A 83 -3.49 5.87 2.24
C ALA A 83 -2.84 4.49 2.27
N THR A 84 -1.51 4.39 2.11
CA THR A 84 -0.83 3.07 2.15
C THR A 84 -0.95 2.40 3.53
N ALA A 85 -0.99 3.16 4.61
CA ALA A 85 -1.16 2.64 5.97
C ALA A 85 -2.53 1.94 6.17
N PHE A 86 -3.59 2.40 5.52
CA PHE A 86 -4.88 1.67 5.48
C PHE A 86 -4.77 0.30 4.82
N GLY A 87 -3.74 0.06 4.00
CA GLY A 87 -3.40 -1.26 3.48
C GLY A 87 -3.23 -2.31 4.58
N ASN A 88 -2.78 -1.92 5.78
CA ASN A 88 -2.70 -2.85 6.93
C ASN A 88 -4.07 -3.33 7.41
N VAL A 89 -5.10 -2.46 7.32
CA VAL A 89 -6.48 -2.84 7.64
C VAL A 89 -6.95 -3.87 6.63
N ILE A 90 -6.73 -3.60 5.35
CA ILE A 90 -7.13 -4.48 4.25
C ILE A 90 -6.41 -5.83 4.36
N VAL A 91 -5.09 -5.85 4.56
CA VAL A 91 -4.33 -7.09 4.78
C VAL A 91 -4.86 -7.85 5.99
N THR A 92 -5.16 -7.17 7.10
CA THR A 92 -5.69 -7.84 8.30
C THR A 92 -7.04 -8.50 8.03
N ILE A 93 -7.92 -7.82 7.29
CA ILE A 93 -9.22 -8.35 6.85
C ILE A 93 -9.02 -9.54 5.91
N LEU A 94 -8.16 -9.42 4.89
CA LEU A 94 -7.84 -10.50 3.96
C LEU A 94 -7.23 -11.71 4.68
N SER A 95 -6.31 -11.48 5.61
CA SER A 95 -5.74 -12.52 6.47
C SER A 95 -6.82 -13.28 7.23
N ARG A 96 -7.77 -12.57 7.86
CA ARG A 96 -8.83 -13.19 8.65
C ARG A 96 -9.87 -13.93 7.81
N PHE A 97 -10.37 -13.30 6.75
CA PHE A 97 -11.53 -13.80 6.01
C PHE A 97 -11.16 -14.60 4.76
N TRP A 98 -10.07 -14.25 4.08
CA TRP A 98 -9.66 -14.93 2.85
C TRP A 98 -8.63 -16.02 3.12
N LEU A 99 -7.57 -15.70 3.86
CA LEU A 99 -6.53 -16.67 4.21
C LEU A 99 -6.87 -17.51 5.45
N HIS A 100 -7.99 -17.21 6.12
CA HIS A 100 -8.49 -17.91 7.31
C HIS A 100 -7.47 -18.00 8.46
N GLU A 101 -6.61 -16.98 8.58
CA GLU A 101 -5.62 -16.91 9.64
C GLU A 101 -6.23 -16.50 10.99
N HIS A 102 -5.61 -16.98 12.06
CA HIS A 102 -5.93 -16.51 13.41
C HIS A 102 -5.28 -15.14 13.66
N VAL A 103 -6.08 -14.08 13.56
CA VAL A 103 -5.68 -12.71 13.88
C VAL A 103 -5.93 -12.46 15.37
N SER A 104 -4.87 -12.24 16.14
CA SER A 104 -4.97 -12.01 17.60
C SER A 104 -5.68 -10.69 17.92
N ARG A 105 -6.25 -10.61 19.14
CA ARG A 105 -6.86 -9.36 19.66
C ARG A 105 -5.86 -8.20 19.71
N SER A 106 -4.59 -8.49 20.01
CA SER A 106 -3.52 -7.48 20.01
C SER A 106 -3.25 -6.91 18.62
N ARG A 107 -3.31 -7.73 17.56
CA ARG A 107 -3.15 -7.26 16.18
C ARG A 107 -4.33 -6.37 15.77
N TRP A 108 -5.55 -6.74 16.13
CA TRP A 108 -6.73 -5.88 15.92
C TRP A 108 -6.61 -4.53 16.63
N LEU A 109 -6.13 -4.51 17.88
CA LEU A 109 -5.88 -3.28 18.61
C LEU A 109 -4.82 -2.41 17.91
N GLY A 110 -3.72 -3.01 17.47
CA GLY A 110 -2.68 -2.30 16.70
C GLY A 110 -3.22 -1.68 15.41
N VAL A 111 -4.04 -2.41 14.66
CA VAL A 111 -4.70 -1.91 13.44
C VAL A 111 -5.62 -0.72 13.76
N ALA A 112 -6.40 -0.80 14.85
CA ALA A 112 -7.24 0.32 15.28
C ALA A 112 -6.42 1.57 15.61
N LEU A 113 -5.27 1.40 16.30
CA LEU A 113 -4.35 2.50 16.59
C LEU A 113 -3.74 3.12 15.33
N ILE A 114 -3.37 2.30 14.33
CA ILE A 114 -2.90 2.79 13.02
C ILE A 114 -3.99 3.65 12.35
N VAL A 115 -5.23 3.18 12.31
CA VAL A 115 -6.35 3.92 11.70
C VAL A 115 -6.57 5.26 12.39
N ILE A 116 -6.51 5.31 13.72
CA ILE A 116 -6.61 6.56 14.49
C ILE A 116 -5.47 7.51 14.12
N GLY A 117 -4.21 7.02 14.14
CA GLY A 117 -3.05 7.82 13.76
C GLY A 117 -3.13 8.38 12.34
N VAL A 118 -3.57 7.56 11.39
CA VAL A 118 -3.82 7.95 10.00
C VAL A 118 -4.88 9.03 9.89
N GLY A 119 -5.95 8.93 10.67
CA GLY A 119 -7.00 9.95 10.74
C GLY A 119 -6.46 11.33 11.17
N PHE A 120 -5.45 11.38 12.04
CA PHE A 120 -4.78 12.63 12.40
C PHE A 120 -3.90 13.18 11.27
N VAL A 121 -3.11 12.32 10.61
CA VAL A 121 -2.17 12.73 9.54
C VAL A 121 -2.90 13.19 8.27
N ALA A 122 -4.02 12.55 7.92
CA ALA A 122 -4.74 12.78 6.67
C ALA A 122 -5.50 14.13 6.58
N ASN A 123 -5.50 14.96 7.64
CA ASN A 123 -6.15 16.28 7.64
C ASN A 123 -5.38 17.38 6.91
N GLY A 124 -4.15 17.11 6.44
CA GLY A 124 -3.32 18.08 5.73
C GLY A 124 -3.69 18.26 4.24
N PRO A 125 -3.28 19.38 3.61
CA PRO A 125 -3.44 19.58 2.17
C PRO A 125 -2.62 18.54 1.39
N SER A 126 -3.09 18.17 0.19
CA SER A 126 -2.42 17.16 -0.64
C SER A 126 -1.07 17.58 -1.19
N ARG A 127 -0.81 18.89 -1.27
CA ARG A 127 0.49 19.47 -1.60
C ARG A 127 0.76 20.61 -0.64
N THR A 128 1.97 20.63 -0.11
CA THR A 128 2.51 21.71 0.69
C THR A 128 3.06 22.73 -0.29
N GLU A 129 2.41 23.89 -0.43
CA GLU A 129 2.95 24.98 -1.24
C GLU A 129 4.17 25.56 -0.53
N TYR A 130 5.36 25.35 -1.08
CA TYR A 130 6.54 26.12 -0.67
C TYR A 130 6.34 27.52 -1.26
N ALA A 131 5.85 28.45 -0.45
CA ALA A 131 5.66 29.83 -0.88
C ALA A 131 6.98 30.33 -1.48
N ALA A 132 6.96 30.67 -2.77
CA ALA A 132 8.08 31.19 -3.54
C ALA A 132 8.47 32.61 -3.08
N ILE A 133 8.74 32.78 -1.78
CA ILE A 133 9.01 34.08 -1.15
C ILE A 133 10.45 34.55 -1.41
N GLU A 134 11.35 33.70 -1.95
CA GLU A 134 12.78 33.99 -1.93
C GLU A 134 13.45 34.22 -3.30
N VAL A 135 12.73 34.08 -4.42
CA VAL A 135 13.33 34.29 -5.77
C VAL A 135 13.02 35.68 -6.35
N GLU A 136 11.97 36.36 -5.88
CA GLU A 136 11.60 37.71 -6.35
C GLU A 136 12.14 38.83 -5.44
N ALA A 137 12.83 38.48 -4.35
CA ALA A 137 13.43 39.41 -3.39
C ALA A 137 14.95 39.60 -3.57
N LEU A 138 15.57 39.04 -4.61
CA LEU A 138 16.95 39.33 -4.97
C LEU A 138 16.97 40.46 -6.03
N PRO A 139 17.60 41.62 -5.73
CA PRO A 139 17.72 42.74 -6.65
C PRO A 139 18.61 42.44 -7.88
#